data_AF-A0A0A6YX74-F1
#
_entry.id   AF-A0A0A6YX74-F1
#
_cell.length_a   1.000
_cell.length_b   1.000
_cell.length_c   1.000
_cell.angle_alpha   90.00
_cell.angle_beta   90.00
_cell.angle_gamma   90.00
#
_symmetry.space_group_name_H-M   'P 1'
#
loop_
_entity.id
_entity.type
_entity.pdbx_description
1 polymer ?
#
loop_
_entity_poly.entity_id
_entity_poly.type
_entity_poly.pdbx_seq_one_letter_code
_entity_poly.pdbx_strand_id
1 'polypeptide(L)'
;MGIQGLLQFIQEASEPVNVKKYKGQAVAVDTYCWLHKGAIACAEKLAKGEPTDRYVGFCMKFVNMLLSYGVKPILIFDGCTLPSKKEVERSRRERRQSNLLKGKQ
;
A
#
# COMPACT_ATOMS: atom_id res chain seq x y z
N MET A 1 2.90 7.69 7.14
CA MET A 1 4.07 7.20 6.38
C MET A 1 4.69 8.41 5.70
N GLY A 2 6.01 8.53 5.72
CA GLY A 2 6.72 9.60 5.00
C GLY A 2 6.75 10.95 5.72
N ILE A 3 7.09 11.98 4.96
CA ILE A 3 7.22 13.37 5.41
C ILE A 3 5.82 13.99 5.45
N GLN A 4 5.37 14.37 6.64
CA GLN A 4 4.04 14.95 6.83
C GLN A 4 3.94 16.32 6.15
N GLY A 5 2.87 16.55 5.39
CA GLY A 5 2.59 17.85 4.74
C GLY A 5 3.38 18.12 3.46
N LEU A 6 4.29 17.22 3.04
CA LEU A 6 5.16 17.48 1.90
C LEU A 6 4.38 17.72 0.60
N LEU A 7 3.39 16.89 0.28
CA LEU A 7 2.63 17.00 -0.98
C LEU A 7 1.89 18.35 -1.07
N GLN A 8 1.32 18.82 0.03
CA GLN A 8 0.67 20.14 0.09
C GLN A 8 1.68 21.26 -0.08
N PHE A 9 2.86 21.12 0.53
CA PHE A 9 3.93 22.11 0.45
C PHE A 9 4.47 22.28 -0.97
N ILE A 10 4.56 21.20 -1.76
CA ILE A 10 5.07 21.24 -3.15
C ILE A 10 3.97 21.11 -4.21
N GLN A 11 2.72 21.47 -3.88
CA GLN A 11 1.57 21.27 -4.77
C GLN A 11 1.76 21.92 -6.16
N GLU A 12 2.43 23.06 -6.23
CA GLU A 12 2.74 23.77 -7.47
C GLU A 12 3.62 22.95 -8.45
N ALA A 13 4.39 21.98 -7.93
CA ALA A 13 5.22 21.09 -8.74
C ALA A 13 4.48 19.80 -9.19
N SER A 14 3.19 19.66 -8.86
CA SER A 14 2.39 18.48 -9.21
C SER A 14 1.55 18.70 -10.46
N GLU A 15 1.45 17.67 -11.30
CA GLU A 15 0.60 17.68 -12.51
C GLU A 15 -0.42 16.52 -12.47
N PRO A 16 -1.71 16.77 -12.79
CA PRO A 16 -2.66 15.70 -13.06
C PRO A 16 -2.26 14.93 -14.32
N VAL A 17 -2.05 13.61 -14.19
CA VAL A 17 -1.65 12.75 -15.31
C VAL A 17 -2.48 11.47 -15.37
N ASN A 18 -2.55 10.87 -16.56
CA ASN A 18 -3.09 9.53 -16.74
C ASN A 18 -1.96 8.53 -16.96
N VAL A 19 -2.06 7.33 -16.39
CA VAL A 19 -1.06 6.26 -16.53
C VAL A 19 -0.80 5.84 -17.98
N LYS A 20 -1.71 6.11 -18.92
CA LYS A 20 -1.49 5.96 -20.37
C LYS A 20 -0.24 6.70 -20.88
N LYS A 21 0.19 7.77 -20.19
CA LYS A 21 1.44 8.51 -20.48
C LYS A 21 2.68 7.58 -20.51
N TYR A 22 2.63 6.46 -19.80
CA TYR A 22 3.73 5.51 -19.66
C TYR A 22 3.54 4.23 -20.51
N LYS A 23 2.66 4.25 -21.53
CA LYS A 23 2.48 3.10 -22.44
C LYS A 23 3.83 2.69 -23.06
N GLY A 24 4.10 1.39 -23.07
CA GLY A 24 5.36 0.81 -23.56
C GLY A 24 6.54 0.94 -22.58
N GLN A 25 6.37 1.60 -21.43
CA GLN A 25 7.41 1.78 -20.43
C GLN A 25 7.20 0.85 -19.22
N ALA A 26 8.26 0.69 -18.44
CA ALA A 26 8.21 -0.01 -17.17
C ALA A 26 7.98 0.97 -16.01
N VAL A 27 7.06 0.63 -15.10
CA VAL A 27 6.74 1.44 -13.91
C VAL A 27 6.87 0.58 -12.66
N ALA A 28 7.69 1.05 -11.71
CA ALA A 28 7.79 0.45 -10.39
C ALA A 28 6.61 0.85 -9.51
N VAL A 29 6.05 -0.09 -8.78
CA VAL A 29 4.95 0.11 -7.84
C VAL A 29 5.43 -0.25 -6.44
N ASP A 30 5.30 0.69 -5.51
CA ASP A 30 5.31 0.38 -4.08
C ASP A 30 4.02 -0.38 -3.75
N THR A 31 4.14 -1.71 -3.70
CA THR A 31 2.99 -2.61 -3.60
C THR A 31 2.37 -2.61 -2.21
N TYR A 32 3.13 -2.22 -1.18
CA TYR A 32 2.65 -2.21 0.20
C TYR A 32 1.52 -1.19 0.38
N CYS A 33 1.57 -0.08 -0.38
CA CYS A 33 0.48 0.90 -0.44
C CYS A 33 -0.85 0.29 -0.93
N TRP A 34 -0.83 -0.61 -1.93
CA TRP A 34 -2.03 -1.29 -2.40
C TRP A 34 -2.48 -2.38 -1.46
N LEU A 35 -1.56 -3.21 -0.96
CA LEU A 35 -1.88 -4.26 0.02
C LEU A 35 -2.55 -3.69 1.26
N HIS A 36 -2.03 -2.58 1.79
CA HIS A 36 -2.62 -1.92 2.95
C HIS A 36 -4.06 -1.46 2.68
N LYS A 37 -4.35 -0.90 1.49
CA LYS A 37 -5.72 -0.52 1.11
C LYS A 37 -6.62 -1.75 0.89
N GLY A 38 -6.09 -2.80 0.25
CA GLY A 38 -6.82 -4.05 0.02
C GLY A 38 -7.19 -4.77 1.32
N ALA A 39 -6.30 -4.75 2.32
CA ALA A 39 -6.53 -5.34 3.63
C ALA A 39 -7.72 -4.72 4.37
N ILE A 40 -8.04 -3.43 4.14
CA ILE A 40 -9.19 -2.77 4.77
C ILE A 40 -10.50 -3.48 4.38
N ALA A 41 -10.63 -3.93 3.12
CA ALA A 41 -11.85 -4.59 2.63
C ALA A 41 -12.09 -6.00 3.24
N CYS A 42 -11.10 -6.54 3.95
CA CYS A 42 -11.15 -7.85 4.62
C CYS A 42 -10.55 -7.79 6.03
N ALA A 43 -10.56 -6.60 6.65
CA ALA A 43 -9.87 -6.35 7.92
C ALA A 43 -10.40 -7.23 9.06
N GLU A 44 -11.71 -7.48 9.12
CA GLU A 44 -12.32 -8.33 10.15
C GLU A 44 -11.83 -9.78 10.05
N LYS A 45 -11.86 -10.37 8.84
CA LYS A 45 -11.37 -11.73 8.60
C LYS A 45 -9.89 -11.86 8.97
N LEU A 46 -9.08 -10.89 8.53
CA LEU A 46 -7.66 -10.82 8.88
C LEU A 46 -7.44 -10.71 10.40
N ALA A 47 -8.24 -9.90 11.10
CA ALA A 47 -8.14 -9.72 12.54
C ALA A 47 -8.56 -10.98 13.33
N LYS A 48 -9.50 -11.77 12.79
CA LYS A 48 -9.96 -13.05 13.36
C LYS A 48 -9.05 -14.24 12.99
N GLY A 49 -8.07 -14.05 12.09
CA GLY A 49 -7.24 -15.13 11.59
C GLY A 49 -7.96 -16.05 10.58
N GLU A 50 -9.07 -15.59 10.02
CA GLU A 50 -9.81 -16.32 9.00
C GLU A 50 -9.09 -16.22 7.63
N PRO A 51 -9.08 -17.29 6.84
CA PRO A 51 -8.54 -17.25 5.48
C PRO A 51 -9.25 -16.21 4.61
N THR A 52 -8.47 -15.36 3.95
CA THR A 52 -8.98 -14.41 2.96
C THR A 52 -7.88 -14.04 1.96
N ASP A 53 -8.27 -13.82 0.71
CA ASP A 53 -7.41 -13.42 -0.42
C ASP A 53 -7.91 -12.11 -1.07
N ARG A 54 -8.88 -11.43 -0.46
CA ARG A 54 -9.53 -10.25 -1.05
C ARG A 54 -8.55 -9.13 -1.37
N TYR A 55 -7.50 -8.98 -0.57
CA TYR A 55 -6.41 -8.03 -0.81
C TYR A 55 -5.58 -8.36 -2.06
N VAL A 56 -5.49 -9.64 -2.46
CA VAL A 56 -4.84 -10.07 -3.71
C VAL A 56 -5.66 -9.57 -4.90
N GLY A 57 -6.98 -9.84 -4.91
CA GLY A 57 -7.88 -9.35 -5.95
C GLY A 57 -7.86 -7.82 -6.07
N PHE A 58 -7.77 -7.11 -4.94
CA PHE A 58 -7.60 -5.65 -4.94
C PHE A 58 -6.32 -5.21 -5.67
N CYS A 59 -5.17 -5.83 -5.39
CA CYS A 59 -3.91 -5.51 -6.06
C CYS A 59 -3.98 -5.85 -7.56
N MET A 60 -4.51 -7.03 -7.90
CA MET A 60 -4.64 -7.48 -9.28
C MET A 60 -5.52 -6.56 -10.14
N LYS A 61 -6.53 -5.90 -9.55
CA LYS A 61 -7.31 -4.87 -10.25
C LYS A 61 -6.43 -3.76 -10.81
N PHE A 62 -5.46 -3.27 -10.03
CA PHE A 62 -4.56 -2.21 -10.47
C PHE A 62 -3.48 -2.73 -11.44
N VAL A 63 -2.96 -3.93 -11.21
CA VAL A 63 -2.05 -4.60 -12.17
C VAL A 63 -2.70 -4.72 -13.54
N ASN A 64 -3.93 -5.25 -13.59
CA ASN A 64 -4.68 -5.42 -14.84
C ASN A 64 -4.98 -4.08 -15.52
N MET A 65 -5.26 -3.03 -14.74
CA MET A 65 -5.45 -1.68 -15.27
C MET A 65 -4.18 -1.15 -15.93
N LEU A 66 -3.00 -1.31 -15.31
CA LEU A 66 -1.72 -0.90 -15.91
C LEU A 66 -1.42 -1.68 -17.19
N LEU A 67 -1.60 -3.01 -17.16
CA LEU A 67 -1.43 -3.87 -18.33
C LEU A 67 -2.37 -3.50 -19.47
N SER A 68 -3.63 -3.15 -19.18
CA SER A 68 -4.60 -2.71 -20.21
C SER A 68 -4.19 -1.41 -20.92
N TYR A 69 -3.36 -0.59 -20.27
CA TYR A 69 -2.77 0.61 -20.87
C TYR A 69 -1.40 0.36 -21.51
N GLY A 70 -0.95 -0.90 -21.59
CA GLY A 70 0.33 -1.29 -22.17
C GLY A 70 1.53 -0.85 -21.33
N VAL A 71 1.34 -0.64 -20.03
CA VAL A 71 2.43 -0.37 -19.07
C VAL A 71 2.95 -1.70 -18.54
N LYS A 72 4.28 -1.85 -18.39
CA LYS A 72 4.90 -3.01 -17.74
C LYS A 72 5.08 -2.73 -16.23
N PRO A 73 4.20 -3.23 -15.35
CA PRO A 73 4.36 -3.02 -13.91
C PRO A 73 5.50 -3.87 -13.34
N ILE A 74 6.30 -3.28 -12.43
CA ILE A 74 7.28 -3.97 -11.59
C ILE A 74 6.82 -3.79 -10.14
N LEU A 75 6.31 -4.87 -9.53
CA LEU A 75 5.82 -4.83 -8.15
C LEU A 75 6.99 -4.97 -7.18
N ILE A 76 7.19 -3.96 -6.35
CA ILE A 76 8.24 -3.94 -5.32
C ILE A 76 7.58 -4.18 -3.96
N PHE A 77 8.21 -5.05 -3.17
CA PHE A 77 7.81 -5.37 -1.80
C PHE A 77 8.93 -5.01 -0.84
N ASP A 78 8.57 -4.50 0.33
CA ASP A 78 9.51 -4.30 1.42
C ASP A 78 10.10 -5.65 1.86
N GLY A 79 11.39 -5.63 2.16
CA GLY A 79 12.12 -6.77 2.71
C GLY A 79 12.36 -6.61 4.21
N CYS A 80 13.63 -6.72 4.61
CA CYS A 80 14.03 -6.62 6.01
C CYS A 80 13.77 -5.24 6.62
N THR A 81 13.47 -5.23 7.91
CA THR A 81 13.34 -4.01 8.71
C THR A 81 14.68 -3.30 8.85
N LEU A 82 14.68 -1.98 8.68
CA LEU A 82 15.88 -1.16 8.87
C LEU A 82 16.05 -0.73 10.33
N PRO A 83 17.27 -0.75 10.89
CA PRO A 83 17.53 -0.27 12.25
C PRO A 83 17.07 1.16 12.50
N SER A 84 17.22 2.04 11.50
CA SER A 84 16.80 3.45 11.57
C SER A 84 15.28 3.65 11.68
N LYS A 85 14.48 2.63 11.34
CA LYS A 85 13.00 2.65 11.46
C LYS A 85 12.49 1.82 12.63
N LYS A 86 13.36 1.29 13.49
CA LYS A 86 12.98 0.39 14.60
C LYS A 86 11.90 0.97 15.50
N GLU A 87 12.07 2.21 15.94
CA GLU A 87 11.12 2.89 16.83
C GLU A 87 9.76 3.13 16.16
N VAL A 88 9.78 3.48 14.87
CA VAL A 88 8.56 3.69 14.07
C VAL A 88 7.79 2.39 13.91
N GLU A 89 8.47 1.29 13.58
CA GLU A 89 7.84 -0.02 13.44
C GLU A 89 7.35 -0.58 14.78
N ARG A 90 8.06 -0.32 15.88
CA ARG A 90 7.61 -0.65 17.25
C ARG A 90 6.29 0.07 17.58
N SER A 91 6.25 1.39 17.43
CA SER A 91 5.04 2.20 17.68
C SER A 91 3.85 1.75 16.81
N ARG A 92 4.09 1.41 15.54
CA ARG A 92 3.06 0.85 14.65
C ARG A 92 2.53 -0.49 15.16
N ARG A 93 3.40 -1.38 15.64
CA ARG A 93 3.01 -2.69 16.19
C ARG A 93 2.17 -2.54 17.45
N GLU A 94 2.60 -1.69 18.38
CA GLU A 94 1.88 -1.42 19.63
C GLU A 94 0.46 -0.88 19.34
N ARG A 95 0.34 0.10 18.43
CA ARG A 95 -0.97 0.64 18.03
C ARG A 95 -1.89 -0.42 17.41
N ARG A 96 -1.35 -1.30 16.56
CA ARG A 96 -2.14 -2.41 15.97
C ARG A 96 -2.62 -3.39 17.04
N GLN A 97 -1.77 -3.75 18.00
CA GLN A 97 -2.15 -4.65 19.10
C GLN A 97 -3.23 -4.03 20.00
N SER A 98 -3.07 -2.76 20.39
CA SER A 98 -4.07 -2.02 21.18
C SER A 98 -5.43 -1.99 20.48
N ASN A 99 -5.46 -1.67 19.18
CA ASN A 99 -6.71 -1.65 18.41
C ASN A 99 -7.33 -3.03 18.22
N LEU A 100 -6.53 -4.07 18.07
CA LEU A 100 -7.03 -5.45 17.98
C LEU A 100 -7.72 -5.88 19.28
N LEU A 101 -7.14 -5.53 20.44
CA LEU A 101 -7.75 -5.80 21.74
C LEU A 101 -9.05 -5.04 21.94
N LYS A 102 -9.10 -3.76 21.53
CA LYS A 102 -10.33 -2.95 21.58
C LYS A 102 -11.45 -3.52 20.71
N GLY A 103 -11.12 -4.07 19.54
CA GLY A 103 -12.12 -4.68 18.65
C GLY A 103 -12.64 -6.06 19.09
N LYS A 104 -12.06 -6.64 20.16
CA LYS A 104 -12.53 -7.89 20.78
C LYS A 104 -13.46 -7.67 21.97
N GLN A 105 -13.51 -6.44 22.50
CA GLN A 105 -14.45 -6.00 23.54
C GLN A 105 -15.76 -5.61 22.89
#